data_AF-A0A0G2EBP4-F1
#
_entry.id   AF-A0A0G2EBP4-F1
#
_cell.length_a   1.000
_cell.length_b   1.000
_cell.length_c   1.000
_cell.angle_alpha   90.00
_cell.angle_beta   90.00
_cell.angle_gamma   90.00
#
_symmetry.space_group_name_H-M   'P 1'
#
loop_
_entity.id
_entity.type
_entity.pdbx_description
1 polymer ?
#
loop_
_entity_poly.entity_id
_entity_poly.type
_entity_poly.pdbx_seq_one_letter_code
_entity_poly.pdbx_strand_id
1 'polypeptide(L)'
;MNSATYTGFLPVATPDFTADPPSIVRKIGGNGPVLDIETTNITCNVGAAPITASNGTGSLTGAVAAGSNITFQWNEWPHSGPIMTYMARCSPSCGTFTGSSGAVWFKIDEWGYRNGTWGSQKLVDDGHVWRSTVPACLAAGEF
;
A
#
# COMPACT_ATOMS: atom_id res chain seq x y z
N MET A 1 10.70 -5.77 0.40
CA MET A 1 10.96 -5.79 -1.06
C MET A 1 12.46 -5.94 -1.27
N ASN A 2 12.91 -6.80 -2.18
CA ASN A 2 14.35 -7.02 -2.45
C ASN A 2 15.20 -7.19 -1.16
N SER A 3 14.71 -8.01 -0.21
CA SER A 3 15.31 -8.24 1.12
C SER A 3 15.34 -7.04 2.08
N ALA A 4 14.86 -5.85 1.67
CA ALA A 4 14.65 -4.71 2.54
C ALA A 4 13.26 -4.76 3.19
N THR A 5 13.19 -4.47 4.48
CA THR A 5 11.96 -4.32 5.26
C THR A 5 11.72 -2.84 5.52
N TYR A 6 10.49 -2.40 5.25
CA TYR A 6 10.05 -1.03 5.53
C TYR A 6 8.85 -1.09 6.46
N THR A 7 8.91 -0.36 7.56
CA THR A 7 7.77 -0.25 8.48
C THR A 7 6.82 0.81 7.95
N GLY A 8 5.55 0.45 7.73
CA GLY A 8 4.51 1.39 7.33
C GLY A 8 4.17 2.41 8.43
N PHE A 9 3.39 3.43 8.10
CA PHE A 9 2.82 4.31 9.11
C PHE A 9 1.91 3.49 10.04
N LEU A 10 2.13 3.58 11.36
CA LEU A 10 1.33 2.90 12.37
C LEU A 10 0.28 3.87 12.91
N PRO A 11 -1.02 3.73 12.56
CA PRO A 11 -2.05 4.69 12.95
C PRO A 11 -2.49 4.59 14.41
N VAL A 12 -1.97 3.63 15.17
CA VAL A 12 -2.27 3.47 16.61
C VAL A 12 -1.02 3.86 17.39
N ALA A 13 -1.14 4.93 18.18
CA ALA A 13 -0.02 5.51 18.92
C ALA A 13 0.28 4.72 20.20
N THR A 14 1.32 3.89 20.20
CA THR A 14 2.14 3.60 21.40
C THR A 14 3.47 2.91 21.02
N PRO A 15 4.66 3.47 21.37
CA PRO A 15 4.90 4.82 21.88
C PRO A 15 4.74 5.88 20.77
N ASP A 16 4.45 7.11 21.21
CA ASP A 16 4.29 8.30 20.37
C ASP A 16 5.59 8.67 19.66
N PHE A 17 5.72 8.25 18.40
CA PHE A 17 6.72 8.78 17.49
C PHE A 17 6.13 10.04 16.84
N THR A 18 6.34 11.18 17.48
CA THR A 18 5.94 12.52 16.99
C THR A 18 6.59 12.92 15.66
N ALA A 19 7.54 12.13 15.17
CA ALA A 19 8.12 12.25 13.84
C ALA A 19 7.62 11.12 12.95
N ASP A 20 7.21 11.45 11.72
CA ASP A 20 6.89 10.42 10.72
C ASP A 20 8.14 9.51 10.58
N PRO A 21 8.05 8.21 10.93
CA PRO A 21 9.18 7.31 10.73
C PRO A 21 9.52 7.31 9.23
N PRO A 22 10.80 7.14 8.85
CA PRO A 22 11.17 7.08 7.44
C PRO A 22 10.51 5.85 6.80
N SER A 23 9.33 6.06 6.23
CA SER A 23 8.47 5.03 5.68
C SER A 23 8.13 5.35 4.24
N ILE A 24 8.11 4.31 3.42
CA ILE A 24 7.70 4.36 2.02
C ILE A 24 6.17 4.27 1.88
N VAL A 25 5.46 3.98 2.98
CA VAL A 25 4.00 3.87 3.01
C VAL A 25 3.44 5.24 3.38
N ARG A 26 2.41 5.70 2.66
CA ARG A 26 1.74 6.97 2.98
C ARG A 26 1.26 6.99 4.43
N LYS A 27 1.32 8.17 5.04
CA LYS A 27 0.59 8.44 6.28
C LYS A 27 -0.89 8.14 6.05
N ILE A 28 -1.58 7.59 7.05
CA ILE A 28 -3.03 7.35 7.01
C ILE A 28 -3.65 7.81 8.32
N GLY A 29 -4.92 8.22 8.29
CA GLY A 29 -5.62 8.78 9.44
C GLY A 29 -6.10 7.75 10.47
N GLY A 30 -6.07 6.45 10.16
CA GLY A 30 -6.61 5.42 11.04
C GLY A 30 -6.52 4.00 10.46
N ASN A 31 -6.87 3.00 11.28
CA ASN A 31 -7.05 1.60 10.85
C ASN A 31 -8.50 1.26 10.47
N GLY A 32 -9.41 2.23 10.52
CA GLY A 32 -10.80 2.06 10.15
C GLY A 32 -11.03 1.96 8.63
N PRO A 33 -12.20 1.46 8.19
CA PRO A 33 -12.53 1.35 6.78
C PRO A 33 -12.89 2.71 6.16
N VAL A 34 -12.70 2.82 4.84
CA VAL A 34 -13.35 3.86 4.02
C VAL A 34 -14.70 3.31 3.57
N LEU A 35 -15.78 4.00 3.93
CA LEU A 35 -17.16 3.56 3.61
C LEU A 35 -17.74 4.25 2.37
N ASP A 36 -17.29 5.48 2.10
CA ASP A 36 -17.75 6.26 0.96
C ASP A 36 -16.73 6.18 -0.20
N ILE A 37 -17.11 5.42 -1.23
CA ILE A 37 -16.28 5.16 -2.42
C ILE A 37 -16.24 6.33 -3.40
N GLU A 38 -17.08 7.35 -3.22
CA GLU A 38 -17.10 8.54 -4.08
C GLU A 38 -16.08 9.60 -3.62
N THR A 39 -15.45 9.39 -2.46
CA THR A 39 -14.44 10.29 -1.90
C THR A 39 -13.02 9.90 -2.30
N THR A 40 -12.12 10.88 -2.31
CA THR A 40 -10.68 10.64 -2.57
C THR A 40 -10.01 9.75 -1.54
N ASN A 41 -10.63 9.56 -0.36
CA ASN A 41 -10.16 8.66 0.69
C ASN A 41 -10.04 7.20 0.20
N ILE A 42 -10.82 6.78 -0.81
CA ILE A 42 -10.73 5.42 -1.36
C ILE A 42 -9.38 5.13 -2.05
N THR A 43 -8.64 6.18 -2.42
CA THR A 43 -7.37 6.07 -3.15
C THR A 43 -6.28 5.44 -2.29
N CYS A 44 -6.08 5.96 -1.08
CA CYS A 44 -4.96 5.58 -0.20
C CYS A 44 -5.33 5.62 1.31
N ASN A 45 -6.62 5.60 1.66
CA ASN A 45 -7.20 5.81 3.00
C ASN A 45 -7.38 7.29 3.41
N VAL A 46 -8.10 7.53 4.50
CA VAL A 46 -8.46 8.85 5.04
C VAL A 46 -7.21 9.66 5.38
N GLY A 47 -7.16 10.91 4.90
CA GLY A 47 -6.05 11.83 5.21
C GLY A 47 -4.70 11.39 4.68
N ALA A 48 -4.68 10.53 3.65
CA ALA A 48 -3.46 9.93 3.18
C ALA A 48 -2.51 10.94 2.53
N ALA A 49 -1.25 10.94 2.96
CA ALA A 49 -0.22 11.86 2.45
C ALA A 49 1.13 11.15 2.28
N PRO A 50 1.92 11.50 1.25
CA PRO A 50 3.31 11.02 1.13
C PRO A 50 4.14 11.40 2.36
N ILE A 51 5.00 10.48 2.83
CA ILE A 51 5.97 10.78 3.89
C ILE A 51 7.23 11.32 3.22
N THR A 52 7.51 12.60 3.45
CA THR A 52 8.61 13.31 2.80
C THR A 52 9.95 13.00 3.47
N ALA A 53 11.02 12.89 2.67
CA ALA A 53 12.37 12.82 3.20
C ALA A 53 12.70 14.08 4.04
N SER A 54 13.57 13.94 5.05
CA SER A 54 13.94 15.01 5.99
C SER A 54 14.58 16.24 5.35
N ASN A 55 15.06 16.11 4.11
CA ASN A 55 15.59 17.20 3.28
C ASN A 55 14.50 17.92 2.44
N GLY A 56 13.22 17.57 2.60
CA GLY A 56 12.10 18.16 1.87
C GLY A 56 11.97 17.72 0.42
N THR A 57 12.77 16.75 -0.04
CA THR A 57 12.74 16.30 -1.45
C THR A 57 12.01 14.96 -1.58
N GLY A 58 10.72 15.02 -1.91
CA GLY A 58 9.95 13.85 -2.36
C GLY A 58 9.56 12.85 -1.27
N SER A 59 8.70 11.90 -1.62
CA SER A 59 8.36 10.76 -0.75
C SER A 59 9.58 9.86 -0.61
N LEU A 60 9.74 9.20 0.53
CA LEU A 60 10.60 8.03 0.58
C LEU A 60 10.03 6.95 -0.36
N THR A 61 10.90 6.33 -1.15
CA THR A 61 10.55 5.25 -2.08
C THR A 61 11.38 4.00 -1.76
N GLY A 62 10.82 2.83 -2.07
CA GLY A 62 11.50 1.55 -1.91
C GLY A 62 11.80 0.93 -3.27
N ALA A 63 13.06 0.57 -3.52
CA ALA A 63 13.43 -0.06 -4.77
C ALA A 63 12.91 -1.51 -4.85
N VAL A 64 12.21 -1.82 -5.93
CA VAL A 64 11.74 -3.17 -6.27
C VAL A 64 12.02 -3.44 -7.75
N ALA A 65 12.47 -4.65 -8.08
CA ALA A 65 12.70 -5.02 -9.47
C ALA A 65 11.38 -5.46 -10.11
N ALA A 66 11.14 -5.08 -11.37
CA ALA A 66 10.04 -5.66 -12.13
C ALA A 66 10.20 -7.20 -12.20
N GLY A 67 9.10 -7.93 -12.02
CA GLY A 67 9.09 -9.39 -11.92
C GLY A 67 9.38 -9.94 -10.52
N SER A 68 9.74 -9.11 -9.53
CA SER A 68 9.95 -9.56 -8.15
C SER A 68 8.71 -9.35 -7.27
N ASN A 69 8.69 -10.03 -6.13
CA ASN A 69 7.58 -9.96 -5.19
C ASN A 69 7.71 -8.76 -4.22
N ILE A 70 6.57 -8.10 -4.01
CA ILE A 70 6.30 -7.27 -2.84
C ILE A 70 5.59 -8.16 -1.81
N THR A 71 6.07 -8.12 -0.58
CA THR A 71 5.46 -8.83 0.56
C THR A 71 4.84 -7.80 1.49
N PHE A 72 3.55 -7.93 1.76
CA PHE A 72 2.80 -7.14 2.72
C PHE A 72 2.58 -7.95 3.98
N GLN A 73 2.98 -7.40 5.13
CA GLN A 73 2.65 -7.95 6.44
C GLN A 73 1.48 -7.14 7.00
N TRP A 74 0.36 -7.83 7.24
CA TRP A 74 -0.80 -7.25 7.91
C TRP A 74 -0.73 -7.50 9.42
N ASN A 75 -1.46 -6.67 10.16
CA ASN A 75 -1.85 -6.98 11.52
C ASN A 75 -2.93 -8.07 11.54
N GLU A 76 -3.42 -8.40 12.74
CA GLU A 76 -4.55 -9.31 12.90
C GLU A 76 -5.76 -8.83 12.08
N TRP A 77 -6.40 -9.77 11.38
CA TRP A 77 -7.47 -9.46 10.43
C TRP A 77 -8.74 -10.27 10.72
N PRO A 78 -9.81 -9.65 11.25
CA PRO A 78 -11.02 -10.34 11.69
C PRO A 78 -12.17 -10.33 10.66
N HIS A 79 -11.90 -9.99 9.39
CA HIS A 79 -12.96 -9.73 8.40
C HIS A 79 -12.85 -10.61 7.14
N SER A 80 -14.01 -10.96 6.57
CA SER A 80 -14.11 -11.70 5.29
C SER A 80 -14.21 -10.76 4.11
N GLY A 81 -13.39 -10.97 3.07
CA GLY A 81 -13.47 -10.17 1.85
C GLY A 81 -12.37 -10.46 0.83
N PRO A 82 -12.47 -9.86 -0.36
CA PRO A 82 -11.44 -9.96 -1.37
C PRO A 82 -10.18 -9.20 -0.96
N ILE A 83 -9.05 -9.58 -1.53
CA ILE A 83 -7.82 -8.77 -1.52
C ILE A 83 -7.52 -8.39 -2.96
N MET A 84 -7.17 -7.12 -3.17
CA MET A 84 -6.77 -6.59 -4.48
C MET A 84 -5.55 -5.71 -4.30
N THR A 85 -4.63 -5.76 -5.27
CA THR A 85 -3.43 -4.91 -5.27
C THR A 85 -3.34 -4.19 -6.61
N TYR A 86 -3.05 -2.89 -6.52
CA TYR A 86 -2.98 -1.99 -7.65
C TYR A 86 -1.64 -1.25 -7.65
N MET A 87 -1.27 -0.74 -8.81
CA MET A 87 -0.16 0.19 -8.99
C MET A 87 -0.65 1.37 -9.86
N ALA A 88 -0.01 2.53 -9.70
CA ALA A 88 -0.27 3.69 -10.54
C ALA A 88 1.03 4.44 -10.76
N ARG A 89 1.37 4.80 -12.01
CA ARG A 89 2.63 5.52 -12.26
C ARG A 89 2.56 6.92 -11.66
N CYS A 90 3.52 7.25 -10.79
CA CYS A 90 3.67 8.59 -10.25
C CYS A 90 4.31 9.52 -11.29
N SER A 91 3.80 10.74 -11.39
CA SER A 91 4.37 11.80 -12.24
C SER A 91 4.15 13.17 -11.60
N PRO A 92 5.20 14.00 -11.42
CA PRO A 92 6.60 13.72 -11.71
C PRO A 92 7.28 12.77 -10.68
N SER A 93 6.72 12.65 -9.46
CA SER A 93 7.21 11.75 -8.42
C SER A 93 6.11 11.36 -7.43
N CYS A 94 6.29 10.27 -6.68
CA CYS A 94 5.35 9.82 -5.65
C CYS A 94 5.28 10.76 -4.44
N GLY A 95 6.25 11.69 -4.31
CA GLY A 95 6.23 12.75 -3.31
C GLY A 95 5.12 13.78 -3.48
N THR A 96 4.60 13.96 -4.69
CA THR A 96 3.55 14.93 -5.00
C THR A 96 2.32 14.28 -5.63
N PHE A 97 2.46 13.06 -6.16
CA PHE A 97 1.35 12.29 -6.71
C PHE A 97 0.33 11.91 -5.61
N THR A 98 -0.96 12.14 -5.87
CA THR A 98 -2.05 11.73 -4.98
C THR A 98 -2.84 10.53 -5.50
N GLY A 99 -2.85 10.31 -6.82
CA GLY A 99 -3.63 9.24 -7.47
C GLY A 99 -5.15 9.42 -7.40
N SER A 100 -5.64 10.57 -6.94
CA SER A 100 -7.06 10.81 -6.66
C SER A 100 -7.87 11.32 -7.87
N SER A 101 -7.27 11.40 -9.06
CA SER A 101 -7.95 11.84 -10.27
C SER A 101 -7.43 11.09 -11.50
N GLY A 102 -8.30 10.99 -12.50
CA GLY A 102 -8.01 10.29 -13.75
C GLY A 102 -7.99 8.75 -13.62
N ALA A 103 -7.79 8.08 -14.75
CA ALA A 103 -7.69 6.63 -14.84
C ALA A 103 -6.21 6.19 -14.77
N VAL A 104 -5.61 6.30 -13.59
CA VAL A 104 -4.17 6.07 -13.38
C VAL A 104 -3.83 4.71 -12.76
N TRP A 105 -4.82 4.04 -12.16
CA TRP A 105 -4.64 2.78 -11.44
C TRP A 105 -4.84 1.59 -12.37
N PHE A 106 -3.93 0.62 -12.28
CA PHE A 106 -4.07 -0.70 -12.89
C PHE A 106 -3.91 -1.79 -11.84
N LYS A 107 -4.71 -2.84 -11.96
CA LYS A 107 -4.70 -4.00 -11.06
C LYS A 107 -3.52 -4.91 -11.40
N ILE A 108 -2.81 -5.39 -10.39
CA ILE A 108 -1.69 -6.33 -10.56
C ILE A 108 -1.97 -7.70 -9.93
N ASP A 109 -2.89 -7.79 -8.98
CA ASP A 109 -3.22 -9.01 -8.23
C ASP A 109 -4.63 -8.92 -7.63
N GLU A 110 -5.32 -10.05 -7.56
CA GLU A 110 -6.61 -10.16 -6.87
C GLU A 110 -6.92 -11.58 -6.39
N TRP A 111 -7.69 -11.65 -5.30
CA TRP A 111 -8.29 -12.87 -4.82
C TRP A 111 -9.68 -12.62 -4.26
N GLY A 112 -10.70 -13.10 -4.98
CA GLY A 112 -12.12 -13.04 -4.57
C GLY A 112 -12.56 -14.24 -3.73
N TYR A 113 -13.86 -14.55 -3.76
CA TYR A 113 -14.38 -15.77 -3.14
C TYR A 113 -14.20 -16.96 -4.08
N ARG A 114 -13.50 -18.01 -3.63
CA ARG A 114 -13.35 -19.25 -4.40
C ARG A 114 -13.22 -20.47 -3.50
N ASN A 115 -13.89 -21.56 -3.86
CA ASN A 115 -13.86 -22.84 -3.14
C ASN A 115 -14.15 -22.71 -1.63
N GLY A 116 -15.09 -21.86 -1.25
CA GLY A 116 -15.45 -21.67 0.16
C GLY A 116 -14.61 -20.62 0.90
N THR A 117 -13.56 -20.07 0.29
CA THR A 117 -12.55 -19.26 0.98
C THR A 117 -12.37 -17.88 0.33
N TRP A 118 -12.37 -16.84 1.16
CA TRP A 118 -12.05 -15.46 0.77
C TRP A 118 -10.54 -15.22 0.74
N GLY A 119 -10.12 -14.16 0.02
CA GLY A 119 -8.72 -13.73 0.02
C GLY A 119 -8.21 -13.39 1.42
N SER A 120 -9.04 -12.75 2.24
CA SER A 120 -8.70 -12.44 3.63
C SER A 120 -8.52 -13.68 4.52
N GLN A 121 -9.24 -14.78 4.26
CA GLN A 121 -8.99 -16.03 4.98
C GLN A 121 -7.63 -16.61 4.59
N LYS A 122 -7.30 -16.63 3.29
CA LYS A 122 -5.97 -17.02 2.83
C LYS A 122 -4.86 -16.16 3.47
N LEU A 123 -5.09 -14.86 3.64
CA LEU A 123 -4.16 -13.95 4.33
C LEU A 123 -3.90 -14.42 5.76
N VAL A 124 -4.97 -14.70 6.52
CA VAL A 124 -4.87 -15.19 7.91
C VAL A 124 -4.14 -16.54 7.96
N ASP A 125 -4.49 -17.47 7.07
CA ASP A 125 -3.88 -18.81 7.01
C ASP A 125 -2.38 -18.77 6.65
N ASP A 126 -1.92 -17.73 5.93
CA ASP A 126 -0.51 -17.50 5.55
C ASP A 126 0.22 -16.59 6.54
N GLY A 127 -0.21 -16.55 7.81
CA GLY A 127 0.44 -15.78 8.88
C GLY A 127 0.32 -14.27 8.71
N HIS A 128 -0.81 -13.79 8.16
CA HIS A 128 -1.06 -12.39 7.82
C HIS A 128 -0.09 -11.83 6.77
N VAL A 129 0.40 -12.69 5.87
CA VAL A 129 1.26 -12.30 4.75
C VAL A 129 0.50 -12.33 3.43
N TRP A 130 0.59 -11.23 2.67
CA TRP A 130 0.17 -11.19 1.26
C TRP A 130 1.38 -10.94 0.36
N ARG A 131 1.43 -11.59 -0.81
CA ARG A 131 2.52 -11.43 -1.78
C ARG A 131 1.93 -11.12 -3.14
N SER A 132 2.41 -10.04 -3.75
CA SER A 132 2.04 -9.66 -5.12
C SER A 132 3.30 -9.45 -5.96
N THR A 133 3.26 -9.86 -7.22
CA THR A 133 4.39 -9.74 -8.14
C THR A 133 4.29 -8.44 -8.92
N VAL A 134 5.37 -7.66 -8.95
CA VAL A 134 5.46 -6.49 -9.83
C VAL A 134 5.49 -7.00 -11.27
N PRO A 135 4.60 -6.54 -12.18
CA PRO A 135 4.60 -7.04 -13.55
C PRO A 135 5.96 -6.84 -14.22
N ALA A 136 6.52 -7.91 -14.79
CA ALA A 136 7.87 -7.91 -15.35
C ALA A 136 8.05 -6.96 -16.56
N CYS A 137 6.95 -6.59 -17.22
CA CYS A 137 6.94 -5.68 -18.37
C CYS A 137 6.82 -4.20 -17.97
N LEU A 138 6.73 -3.86 -16.68
CA LEU A 138 6.64 -2.45 -16.28
C LEU A 138 7.92 -1.69 -16.61
N ALA A 139 7.75 -0.53 -17.24
CA ALA A 139 8.82 0.42 -17.43
C ALA A 139 9.32 0.93 -16.07
N ALA A 140 10.64 1.16 -15.96
CA ALA A 140 11.23 1.75 -14.77
C ALA A 140 10.61 3.12 -14.43
N GLY A 141 10.48 3.39 -13.13
CA GLY A 141 9.95 4.65 -12.60
C GLY A 141 9.33 4.48 -11.23
N GLU A 142 8.76 5.57 -10.72
CA GLU A 142 8.03 5.58 -9.46
C GLU A 142 6.55 5.22 -9.68
N PHE A 143 6.02 4.36 -8.81
CA PHE A 143 4.64 3.87 -8.80
C PHE A 143 4.08 3.89 -7.38
#